data_AF-A0A2V8V0N0-F1
#
_entry.id   AF-A0A2V8V0N0-F1
#
_cell.length_a   1.000
_cell.length_b   1.000
_cell.length_c   1.000
_cell.angle_alpha   90.00
_cell.angle_beta   90.00
_cell.angle_gamma   90.00
#
_symmetry.space_group_name_H-M   'P 1'
#
loop_
_entity.id
_entity.type
_entity.pdbx_description
1 polymer ?
#
loop_
_entity_poly.entity_id
_entity_poly.type
_entity_poly.pdbx_seq_one_letter_code
_entity_poly.pdbx_strand_id
1 'polypeptide(L)' 'MYETHRYRHTVGVSAVRDLFGTMNHEGANKGILVTTSSFRPDAYDFIRGKPVELIDGGGLLY' A
#
# COMPACT_ATOMS: atom_id res chain seq x y z
N MET A 1 18.42 -5.70 24.93
CA MET A 1 17.03 -6.00 24.55
C MET A 1 16.78 -5.39 23.17
N TYR A 2 16.77 -6.21 22.11
CA TYR A 2 16.50 -5.73 20.75
C TYR A 2 15.16 -6.31 20.33
N GLU A 3 14.11 -5.50 20.36
CA GLU A 3 12.83 -5.88 19.78
C GLU A 3 12.91 -5.71 18.26
N THR A 4 13.28 -6.77 17.56
CA THR A 4 13.02 -6.88 16.12
C THR A 4 11.50 -6.96 15.95
N HIS A 5 10.90 -5.85 15.54
CA HIS A 5 9.59 -5.85 14.92
C HIS A 5 9.69 -6.72 13.66
N ARG A 6 9.09 -7.91 13.71
CA ARG A 6 9.01 -8.82 12.57
C ARG A 6 8.25 -8.11 11.46
N TYR A 7 8.98 -7.56 10.49
CA TYR A 7 8.43 -7.05 9.25
C TYR A 7 7.72 -8.20 8.55
N ARG A 8 6.38 -8.24 8.67
CA ARG A 8 5.54 -9.01 7.75
C ARG A 8 5.80 -8.39 6.38
N HIS A 9 6.62 -9.08 5.58
CA HIS A 9 7.03 -8.76 4.20
C HIS A 9 5.86 -8.62 3.20
N THR A 10 4.63 -8.43 3.67
CA THR A 10 3.46 -8.24 2.84
C THR A 10 2.74 -7.00 3.35
N VAL A 11 2.66 -5.98 2.49
CA VAL A 11 1.91 -4.77 2.82
C VAL A 11 0.43 -5.15 2.93
N GLY A 12 -0.10 -5.03 4.14
CA GLY A 12 -1.51 -5.28 4.42
C GLY A 12 -2.38 -4.08 4.06
N VAL A 13 -3.68 -4.34 3.88
CA VAL A 13 -4.70 -3.30 3.60
C VAL A 13 -4.70 -2.16 4.63
N SER A 14 -4.21 -2.38 5.85
CA SER A 14 -4.08 -1.34 6.87
C SER A 14 -3.19 -0.18 6.45
N ALA A 15 -2.04 -0.44 5.80
CA ALA A 15 -1.15 0.63 5.34
C ALA A 15 -1.78 1.46 4.21
N VAL A 16 -2.50 0.78 3.32
CA VAL A 16 -3.26 1.43 2.23
C VAL A 16 -4.40 2.28 2.79
N ARG A 17 -5.08 1.80 3.83
CA ARG A 17 -6.18 2.50 4.51
C ARG A 17 -5.70 3.75 5.23
N ASP A 18 -4.58 3.66 5.94
CA ASP A 18 -3.99 4.78 6.67
C ASP A 18 -3.60 5.90 5.70
N LEU A 19 -2.90 5.54 4.61
CA LEU A 19 -2.52 6.47 3.56
C LEU A 19 -3.73 7.07 2.84
N PHE A 20 -4.77 6.27 2.56
CA PHE A 20 -6.01 6.77 1.99
C PHE A 20 -6.72 7.77 2.92
N GLY A 21 -6.70 7.54 4.23
CA GLY A 21 -7.22 8.46 5.23
C GLY A 21 -6.49 9.81 5.19
N THR A 22 -5.17 9.79 5.18
CA THR A 22 -4.33 10.99 5.06
C THR A 22 -4.53 11.70 3.73
N MET A 23 -4.57 10.98 2.61
CA MET A 23 -4.86 11.54 1.29
C MET A 23 -6.21 12.24 1.24
N ASN A 24 -7.25 11.62 1.81
CA ASN A 24 -8.59 12.17 1.84
C ASN A 24 -8.64 13.41 2.73
N HIS A 25 -7.89 13.41 3.83
CA HIS A 25 -7.76 14.55 4.74
C HIS A 25 -6.98 15.73 4.13
N GLU A 26 -5.88 15.44 3.43
CA GLU A 26 -5.06 16.45 2.74
C GLU A 26 -5.69 16.92 1.40
N GLY A 27 -6.77 16.30 0.94
CA GLY A 27 -7.43 16.65 -0.32
C GLY A 27 -6.62 16.27 -1.56
N ALA A 28 -5.73 15.28 -1.45
CA ALA A 28 -4.94 14.81 -2.58
C ALA A 28 -5.84 14.15 -3.64
N ASN A 29 -5.63 14.50 -4.91
CA ASN A 29 -6.43 13.99 -6.03
C ASN A 29 -6.02 12.59 -6.52
N LYS A 30 -4.77 12.18 -6.24
CA LYS A 30 -4.25 10.85 -6.61
C LYS A 30 -3.17 10.41 -5.63
N GLY A 31 -3.22 9.16 -5.19
CA GLY A 31 -2.22 8.53 -4.34
C GLY A 31 -1.50 7.43 -5.08
N ILE A 32 -0.19 7.34 -4.89
CA ILE A 32 0.62 6.25 -5.43
C ILE A 32 1.32 5.60 -4.26
N LEU A 33 1.11 4.30 -4.10
CA LEU A 33 1.69 3.52 -3.02
C LEU A 33 2.67 2.53 -3.63
N VAL A 34 3.96 2.85 -3.46
CA VAL A 34 5.07 2.04 -3.97
C VAL A 34 5.60 1.16 -2.84
N THR A 35 5.75 -0.13 -3.09
CA THR A 35 6.42 -1.03 -2.16
C THR A 35 7.36 -1.97 -2.90
N THR A 36 8.46 -2.36 -2.26
CA THR A 36 9.40 -3.35 -2.82
C THR A 36 8.91 -4.79 -2.66
N SER A 37 7.82 -4.99 -1.92
CA SER A 37 7.19 -6.28 -1.68
C SER A 37 5.93 -6.46 -2.52
N SER A 38 5.26 -7.61 -2.43
CA SER A 38 3.97 -7.81 -3.10
C SER A 38 2.80 -7.36 -2.23
N PHE A 39 1.79 -6.75 -2.82
CA PHE A 39 0.53 -6.45 -2.14
C PHE A 39 -0.34 -7.70 -2.02
N ARG A 40 -1.15 -7.76 -0.95
CA ARG A 40 -2.18 -8.78 -0.85
C ARG A 40 -3.32 -8.51 -1.84
N PRO A 41 -4.05 -9.54 -2.31
CA PRO A 41 -5.25 -9.38 -3.12
C PRO A 41 -6.26 -8.40 -2.48
N ASP A 42 -6.41 -8.44 -1.14
CA ASP A 42 -7.24 -7.51 -0.38
C ASP A 42 -6.89 -6.03 -0.59
N ALA A 43 -5.61 -5.70 -0.81
CA ALA A 43 -5.19 -4.33 -1.06
C ALA A 43 -5.62 -3.87 -2.47
N TYR A 44 -5.51 -4.74 -3.47
CA TYR A 44 -6.01 -4.47 -4.83
C TYR A 44 -7.53 -4.35 -4.87
N ASP A 45 -8.25 -5.16 -4.09
CA ASP A 45 -9.71 -5.02 -3.99
C ASP A 45 -10.08 -3.71 -3.27
N PHE A 46 -9.35 -3.33 -2.22
CA PHE A 46 -9.59 -2.09 -1.49
C PHE A 46 -9.39 -0.82 -2.33
N ILE A 47 -8.37 -0.79 -3.20
CA ILE A 47 -8.13 0.36 -4.08
C ILE A 47 -9.03 0.36 -5.34
N ARG A 48 -9.77 -0.72 -5.59
CA ARG A 48 -10.63 -0.86 -6.77
C ARG A 48 -11.72 0.22 -6.76
N GLY A 49 -11.61 1.19 -7.67
CA GLY A 49 -12.53 2.32 -7.76
C GLY A 49 -12.16 3.54 -6.89
N LYS A 50 -11.00 3.54 -6.25
CA LYS A 50 -10.43 4.71 -5.55
C LYS A 50 -9.34 5.36 -6.42
N PRO A 51 -9.05 6.67 -6.23
CA PRO A 51 -7.94 7.34 -6.91
C PRO A 51 -6.58 6.97 -6.28
N VAL A 52 -6.34 5.68 -6.07
CA VAL A 52 -5.11 5.13 -5.45
C VAL A 52 -4.52 4.07 -6.37
N GLU A 53 -3.24 4.20 -6.66
CA GLU A 53 -2.47 3.30 -7.49
C GLU A 53 -1.49 2.51 -6.62
N LEU A 54 -1.43 1.19 -6.81
CA LEU A 54 -0.51 0.31 -6.10
C LEU A 54 0.61 -0.12 -7.06
N ILE A 55 1.86 0.12 -6.68
CA ILE A 55 3.06 -0.28 -7.43
C ILE A 55 3.87 -1.22 -6.55
N ASP A 56 3.88 -2.51 -6.89
CA ASP A 56 4.74 -3.49 -6.25
C ASP A 56 6.05 -3.68 -7.03
N GLY A 57 7.16 -3.80 -6.32
CA GLY A 57 8.48 -3.99 -6.88
C GLY A 57 8.70 -5.39 -7.47
N GLY A 58 7.73 -6.30 -7.31
CA GLY A 58 7.76 -7.63 -7.91
C GLY A 58 7.39 -7.63 -9.40
N GLY A 59 6.65 -6.61 -9.88
CA GLY A 59 6.17 -6.50 -11.25
C GLY A 59 7.16 -5.94 -12.29
N LEU A 60 8.41 -5.67 -11.91
CA LEU A 60 9.43 -5.06 -12.80
C LEU A 60 10.24 -6.07 -13.65
N LEU A 61 9.78 -7.32 -13.76
CA LEU A 61 10.35 -8.30 -14.69
C LEU A 61 9.70 -8.14 -16.08
N TYR A 62 10.28 -7.27 -16.92
CA TYR A 62 10.18 -7.35 -18.38
C TYR A 62 11.58 -7.29 -18.99
#